data_AF-A0AAD4MSK7-F1
#
_entry.id   AF-A0AAD4MSK7-F1
#
_cell.length_a   1.000
_cell.length_b   1.000
_cell.length_c   1.000
_cell.angle_alpha   90.00
_cell.angle_beta   90.00
_cell.angle_gamma   90.00
#
_symmetry.space_group_name_H-M   'P 1'
#
loop_
_entity.id
_entity.type
_entity.pdbx_description
1 polymer ?
#
loop_
_entity_poly.entity_id
_entity_poly.type
_entity_poly.pdbx_seq_one_letter_code
_entity_poly.pdbx_strand_id
1 'polypeptide(L)'
;MKTRKIENTNQQSTVKNESPVRSISEAHFFCAEGPEHPRPPPKPSEVSLAFVGYRDFGDTIQFELLPFTESAEYFRQFSSKIQATGGGHDNGPEDVFGGLEKAISDLSWSDISMCTKVIFHIADHPCHGKIYHTNGYPHRDHYPGGDPNGRTAENLFNSIREKGIQYHFGKITSYTDKMIEMFSAVMGSEIIMYDIKEVDTLTDKVVSSVSIATSVHPSMAAKRAIIKTDKAIPDWSKLTIFTGVFLSYEMPECIDDVIDGMLLTPKNPTKAKVQIANIPFAHGSERKVFYGRDSTNNAPTDIVLKEYIKKNAVRAYESATEMQTIAAYLASRFNVRLLKKAGILYDIKFLKVQVLSIQIKPGENRFMSCKRFYGTDC
;
A
#
# COMPACT_ATOMS: atom_id res chain seq x y z
N MET A 1 -75.45 -11.52 -3.32
CA MET A 1 -75.03 -12.90 -2.94
C MET A 1 -75.15 -13.79 -4.18
N LYS A 2 -74.11 -14.57 -4.52
CA LYS A 2 -73.91 -15.44 -5.71
C LYS A 2 -73.47 -14.80 -7.06
N THR A 3 -72.14 -14.64 -7.15
CA THR A 3 -71.17 -15.08 -8.19
C THR A 3 -71.59 -15.58 -9.59
N ARG A 4 -70.83 -15.12 -10.61
CA ARG A 4 -70.15 -15.84 -11.75
C ARG A 4 -70.00 -14.83 -12.92
N LYS A 5 -68.84 -14.32 -13.35
CA LYS A 5 -67.58 -14.90 -13.89
C LYS A 5 -67.77 -15.68 -15.20
N ILE A 6 -67.03 -15.24 -16.24
CA ILE A 6 -66.26 -15.99 -17.26
C ILE A 6 -66.59 -15.71 -18.75
N GLU A 7 -65.60 -15.09 -19.44
CA GLU A 7 -65.02 -15.38 -20.78
C GLU A 7 -65.93 -15.29 -22.05
N ASN A 8 -65.46 -15.08 -23.30
CA ASN A 8 -64.12 -15.01 -23.92
C ASN A 8 -64.24 -14.39 -25.34
N THR A 9 -63.07 -14.08 -25.94
CA THR A 9 -62.71 -14.14 -27.38
C THR A 9 -63.38 -13.22 -28.41
N ASN A 10 -62.55 -12.43 -29.13
CA ASN A 10 -62.24 -12.59 -30.57
C ASN A 10 -61.35 -11.43 -31.07
N GLN A 11 -60.16 -11.72 -31.60
CA GLN A 11 -59.80 -11.90 -33.03
C GLN A 11 -59.53 -10.59 -33.80
N GLN A 12 -58.53 -10.72 -34.67
CA GLN A 12 -57.77 -9.71 -35.41
C GLN A 12 -58.59 -8.90 -36.42
N SER A 13 -58.16 -7.65 -36.65
CA SER A 13 -58.38 -6.94 -37.91
C SER A 13 -57.12 -6.20 -38.34
N THR A 14 -56.73 -6.47 -39.58
CA THR A 14 -55.69 -5.84 -40.39
C THR A 14 -56.06 -4.42 -40.82
N VAL A 15 -55.05 -3.59 -41.14
CA VAL A 15 -54.86 -2.84 -42.41
C VAL A 15 -53.84 -1.70 -42.23
N LYS A 16 -52.76 -1.77 -43.05
CA LYS A 16 -52.02 -0.75 -43.83
C LYS A 16 -52.08 0.72 -43.35
N ASN A 17 -51.04 1.56 -43.42
CA ASN A 17 -50.01 1.74 -44.45
C ASN A 17 -49.05 2.88 -44.00
N GLU A 18 -47.96 3.08 -44.74
CA GLU A 18 -47.10 4.29 -44.82
C GLU A 18 -45.88 4.42 -43.88
N SER A 19 -44.71 4.09 -44.45
CA SER A 19 -43.43 4.75 -44.17
C SER A 19 -43.40 6.11 -44.91
N PRO A 20 -42.71 7.17 -44.41
CA PRO A 20 -41.27 7.25 -44.64
C PRO A 20 -40.44 7.97 -43.53
N VAL A 21 -39.22 7.45 -43.34
CA VAL A 21 -37.94 8.15 -43.08
C VAL A 21 -37.99 9.43 -42.20
N ARG A 22 -37.44 9.35 -40.97
CA ARG A 22 -36.69 10.46 -40.33
C ARG A 22 -35.81 10.00 -39.15
N SER A 23 -34.56 10.44 -39.22
CA SER A 23 -33.56 10.71 -38.18
C SER A 23 -33.37 9.73 -37.01
N ILE A 24 -32.22 9.07 -37.01
CA ILE A 24 -31.55 8.57 -35.81
C ILE A 24 -31.08 9.79 -35.01
N SER A 25 -31.77 10.12 -33.93
CA SER A 25 -31.30 11.06 -32.91
C SER A 25 -31.51 10.48 -31.51
N GLU A 26 -30.40 10.47 -30.76
CA GLU A 26 -30.34 10.52 -29.30
C GLU A 26 -30.75 9.25 -28.52
N ALA A 27 -29.73 8.40 -28.35
CA ALA A 27 -29.69 7.40 -27.30
C ALA A 27 -29.78 8.06 -25.93
N HIS A 28 -30.91 7.81 -25.27
CA HIS A 28 -31.19 8.13 -23.89
C HIS A 28 -30.24 7.33 -22.97
N PHE A 29 -29.40 8.03 -22.21
CA PHE A 29 -28.70 7.47 -21.06
C PHE A 29 -29.66 7.43 -19.87
N PHE A 30 -30.22 6.26 -19.57
CA PHE A 30 -30.81 5.97 -18.27
C PHE A 30 -29.69 5.62 -17.28
N CYS A 31 -29.37 6.53 -16.36
CA CYS A 31 -28.85 6.14 -15.06
C CYS A 31 -30.06 5.77 -14.20
N ALA A 32 -30.28 4.48 -13.98
CA ALA A 32 -31.21 4.01 -12.98
C ALA A 32 -30.61 4.25 -11.59
N GLU A 33 -31.25 5.10 -10.80
CA GLU A 33 -31.11 5.16 -9.35
C GLU A 33 -31.70 3.88 -8.76
N GLY A 34 -30.83 3.01 -8.23
CA GLY A 34 -31.22 1.89 -7.37
C GLY A 34 -31.09 2.27 -5.88
N PRO A 35 -31.76 1.55 -4.97
CA PRO A 35 -31.75 1.87 -3.54
C PRO A 35 -30.33 1.79 -2.97
N GLU A 36 -29.99 2.75 -2.11
CA GLU A 36 -28.70 2.89 -1.43
C GLU A 36 -28.28 1.57 -0.74
N HIS A 37 -27.48 0.76 -1.44
CA HIS A 37 -26.63 -0.19 -0.76
C HIS A 37 -25.52 0.63 -0.07
N PRO A 38 -25.31 0.49 1.26
CA PRO A 38 -24.16 1.10 1.89
C PRO A 38 -22.92 0.60 1.14
N ARG A 39 -22.16 1.55 0.56
CA ARG A 39 -20.91 1.23 -0.12
C ARG A 39 -20.08 0.40 0.85
N PRO A 40 -19.61 -0.80 0.47
CA PRO A 40 -18.74 -1.57 1.34
C PRO A 40 -17.54 -0.68 1.69
N PRO A 41 -17.10 -0.64 2.96
CA PRO A 41 -15.96 0.16 3.36
C PRO A 41 -14.77 -0.17 2.45
N PRO A 42 -13.89 0.81 2.19
CA PRO A 42 -12.69 0.56 1.38
C PRO A 42 -11.98 -0.67 1.95
N LYS A 43 -11.79 -1.70 1.10
CA LYS A 43 -10.97 -2.85 1.50
C LYS A 43 -9.58 -2.27 1.78
N PRO A 44 -9.06 -2.34 3.01
CA PRO A 44 -7.74 -1.80 3.33
C PRO A 44 -6.72 -2.40 2.37
N SER A 45 -5.59 -1.71 2.16
CA SER A 45 -4.38 -2.40 1.69
C SER A 45 -4.29 -3.76 2.39
N GLU A 46 -4.15 -4.86 1.64
CA GLU A 46 -4.17 -6.23 2.18
C GLU A 46 -2.95 -6.41 3.10
N VAL A 47 -3.10 -5.98 4.36
CA VAL A 47 -2.14 -6.16 5.43
C VAL A 47 -2.44 -7.52 6.04
N SER A 48 -1.49 -8.43 5.91
CA SER A 48 -1.52 -9.69 6.62
C SER A 48 -0.65 -9.58 7.87
N LEU A 49 -1.21 -9.98 9.00
CA LEU A 49 -0.55 -9.97 10.30
C LEU A 49 -0.25 -11.41 10.73
N ALA A 50 0.92 -11.65 11.29
CA ALA A 50 1.32 -12.92 11.90
C ALA A 50 2.00 -12.64 13.24
N PHE A 51 1.97 -13.62 14.14
CA PHE A 51 2.58 -13.51 15.46
C PHE A 51 3.49 -14.71 15.71
N VAL A 52 4.67 -14.44 16.27
CA VAL A 52 5.59 -15.44 16.80
C VAL A 52 6.00 -14.99 18.19
N GLY A 53 5.47 -15.67 19.21
CA GLY A 53 5.98 -15.62 20.57
C GLY A 53 7.03 -16.70 20.75
N TYR A 54 8.12 -16.37 21.41
CA TYR A 54 9.18 -17.32 21.77
C TYR A 54 9.61 -17.10 23.22
N ARG A 55 10.18 -18.13 23.83
CA ARG A 55 10.73 -18.17 25.18
C ARG A 55 12.01 -19.02 25.19
N ASP A 56 12.66 -19.19 26.32
CA ASP A 56 13.87 -20.01 26.46
C ASP A 56 13.63 -21.52 26.19
N PHE A 57 14.72 -22.23 25.94
CA PHE A 57 14.80 -23.67 25.84
C PHE A 57 14.27 -24.36 27.09
N GLY A 58 13.44 -25.38 26.88
CA GLY A 58 12.89 -26.20 27.96
C GLY A 58 11.65 -25.60 28.64
N ASP A 59 11.23 -24.40 28.26
CA ASP A 59 9.94 -23.86 28.68
C ASP A 59 8.78 -24.74 28.18
N THR A 60 7.74 -24.86 29.02
CA THR A 60 6.56 -25.71 28.71
C THR A 60 5.88 -25.30 27.41
N ILE A 61 5.87 -24.00 27.11
CA ILE A 61 5.38 -23.44 25.85
C ILE A 61 6.49 -22.58 25.27
N GLN A 62 7.45 -23.19 24.60
CA GLN A 62 8.57 -22.46 24.01
C GLN A 62 8.14 -21.51 22.87
N PHE A 63 7.12 -21.87 22.09
CA PHE A 63 6.66 -21.05 20.96
C PHE A 63 5.13 -20.91 20.91
N GLU A 64 4.65 -19.73 20.51
CA GLU A 64 3.25 -19.45 20.22
C GLU A 64 3.12 -18.83 18.83
N LEU A 65 2.37 -19.47 17.93
CA LEU A 65 2.34 -19.12 16.52
C LEU A 65 0.94 -18.75 16.05
N LEU A 66 0.82 -17.60 15.41
CA LEU A 66 -0.32 -17.22 14.59
C LEU A 66 0.16 -17.07 13.14
N PRO A 67 -0.29 -17.95 12.22
CA PRO A 67 -0.04 -17.77 10.79
C PRO A 67 -0.64 -16.46 10.27
N PHE A 68 -0.18 -16.02 9.09
CA PHE A 68 -0.70 -14.81 8.46
C PHE A 68 -2.22 -14.79 8.36
N THR A 69 -2.83 -13.71 8.84
CA THR A 69 -4.27 -13.44 8.76
C THR A 69 -4.51 -12.02 8.28
N GLU A 70 -5.54 -11.83 7.45
CA GLU A 70 -6.03 -10.50 7.05
C GLU A 70 -6.97 -9.89 8.12
N SER A 71 -7.33 -10.66 9.16
CA SER A 71 -8.23 -10.21 10.21
C SER A 71 -7.47 -9.59 11.38
N ALA A 72 -7.44 -8.26 11.43
CA ALA A 72 -6.91 -7.52 12.58
C ALA A 72 -7.63 -7.88 13.88
N GLU A 73 -8.93 -8.20 13.81
CA GLU A 73 -9.73 -8.68 14.94
C GLU A 73 -9.17 -10.01 15.47
N TYR A 74 -8.91 -10.96 14.57
CA TYR A 74 -8.40 -12.27 14.96
C TYR A 74 -6.99 -12.17 15.53
N PHE A 75 -6.14 -11.35 14.91
CA PHE A 75 -4.81 -11.04 15.44
C PHE A 75 -4.90 -10.48 16.86
N ARG A 76 -5.79 -9.49 17.11
CA ARG A 76 -5.98 -8.88 18.43
C ARG A 76 -6.49 -9.89 19.47
N GLN A 77 -7.42 -10.76 19.09
CA GLN A 77 -7.94 -11.80 19.98
C GLN A 77 -6.91 -12.88 20.32
N PHE A 78 -6.01 -13.18 19.39
CA PHE A 78 -4.89 -14.08 19.64
C PHE A 78 -3.87 -13.42 20.58
N SER A 79 -3.40 -12.21 20.22
CA SER A 79 -2.36 -11.51 20.98
C SER A 79 -2.81 -11.14 22.40
N SER A 80 -4.10 -10.86 22.62
CA SER A 80 -4.64 -10.55 23.96
C SER A 80 -4.61 -11.73 24.94
N LYS A 81 -4.43 -12.96 24.45
CA LYS A 81 -4.33 -14.18 25.26
C LYS A 81 -2.89 -14.55 25.58
N ILE A 82 -1.93 -13.96 24.88
CA ILE A 82 -0.51 -14.23 25.09
C ILE A 82 -0.11 -13.69 26.45
N GLN A 83 0.50 -14.55 27.25
CA GLN A 83 1.03 -14.19 28.55
C GLN A 83 2.55 -14.27 28.50
N ALA A 84 3.22 -13.24 29.01
CA ALA A 84 4.64 -13.28 29.31
C ALA A 84 4.85 -14.24 30.50
N THR A 85 4.98 -15.53 30.19
CA THR A 85 5.34 -16.62 31.10
C THR A 85 6.71 -17.13 30.70
N GLY A 86 7.41 -17.83 31.60
CA GLY A 86 8.82 -18.20 31.40
C GLY A 86 9.76 -17.28 32.18
N GLY A 87 11.07 -17.54 32.12
CA GLY A 87 12.09 -16.70 32.78
C GLY A 87 12.16 -16.82 34.31
N GLY A 88 11.80 -17.97 34.88
CA GLY A 88 11.81 -18.14 36.35
C GLY A 88 13.18 -17.83 36.95
N HIS A 89 13.29 -16.84 37.86
CA HIS A 89 14.51 -16.32 38.53
C HIS A 89 15.73 -15.94 37.65
N ASP A 90 15.89 -16.50 36.46
CA ASP A 90 16.89 -16.13 35.48
C ASP A 90 16.27 -15.14 34.49
N ASN A 91 16.60 -13.87 34.68
CA ASN A 91 16.37 -12.82 33.68
C ASN A 91 17.43 -12.94 32.56
N GLY A 92 17.66 -14.18 32.09
CA GLY A 92 18.79 -14.57 31.25
C GLY A 92 18.58 -14.26 29.77
N PRO A 93 19.53 -14.67 28.92
CA PRO A 93 19.31 -14.70 27.48
C PRO A 93 18.23 -15.73 27.10
N GLU A 94 17.63 -15.57 25.93
CA GLU A 94 16.45 -16.34 25.48
C GLU A 94 16.69 -17.06 24.14
N ASP A 95 15.79 -17.99 23.73
CA ASP A 95 15.82 -18.66 22.41
C ASP A 95 15.31 -17.76 21.26
N VAL A 96 16.00 -16.62 21.09
CA VAL A 96 15.75 -15.68 19.99
C VAL A 96 15.91 -16.34 18.62
N PHE A 97 16.90 -17.23 18.47
CA PHE A 97 17.16 -17.89 17.18
C PHE A 97 16.05 -18.86 16.81
N GLY A 98 15.45 -19.56 17.78
CA GLY A 98 14.24 -20.32 17.55
C GLY A 98 13.06 -19.46 17.15
N GLY A 99 12.84 -18.32 17.84
CA GLY A 99 11.80 -17.36 17.44
C GLY A 99 11.97 -16.87 15.99
N LEU A 100 13.19 -16.49 15.61
CA LEU A 100 13.49 -16.04 14.24
C LEU A 100 13.32 -17.17 13.22
N GLU A 101 13.79 -18.38 13.51
CA GLU A 101 13.60 -19.55 12.65
C GLU A 101 12.11 -19.82 12.40
N LYS A 102 11.28 -19.80 13.46
CA LYS A 102 9.82 -19.91 13.33
C LYS A 102 9.23 -18.81 12.45
N ALA A 103 9.66 -17.57 12.64
CA ALA A 103 9.21 -16.46 11.81
C ALA A 103 9.61 -16.62 10.33
N ILE A 104 10.79 -17.17 10.03
CA ILE A 104 11.34 -17.27 8.67
C ILE A 104 10.80 -18.50 7.92
N SER A 105 10.73 -19.64 8.61
CA SER A 105 10.51 -20.96 8.02
C SER A 105 9.06 -21.43 8.12
N ASP A 106 8.38 -21.16 9.23
CA ASP A 106 7.03 -21.68 9.48
C ASP A 106 5.94 -20.72 8.99
N LEU A 107 6.24 -19.42 8.87
CA LEU A 107 5.33 -18.45 8.27
C LEU A 107 5.41 -18.46 6.74
N SER A 108 4.24 -18.49 6.09
CA SER A 108 4.10 -18.51 4.64
C SER A 108 4.25 -17.10 4.04
N TRP A 109 5.48 -16.60 3.98
CA TRP A 109 5.79 -15.32 3.32
C TRP A 109 5.50 -15.40 1.81
N SER A 110 4.82 -14.38 1.26
CA SER A 110 4.59 -14.26 -0.19
C SER A 110 5.89 -14.09 -0.98
N ASP A 111 5.87 -14.12 -2.31
CA ASP A 111 7.08 -13.83 -3.09
C ASP A 111 7.61 -12.41 -2.88
N ILE A 112 8.95 -12.24 -2.92
CA ILE A 112 9.65 -10.95 -2.72
C ILE A 112 9.13 -9.83 -3.65
N SER A 113 8.61 -10.18 -4.83
CA SER A 113 8.14 -9.22 -5.84
C SER A 113 6.66 -8.82 -5.69
N MET A 114 5.96 -9.37 -4.70
CA MET A 114 4.51 -9.21 -4.52
C MET A 114 4.13 -8.29 -3.37
N CYS A 115 4.89 -8.25 -2.28
CA CYS A 115 4.57 -7.43 -1.12
C CYS A 115 5.82 -6.96 -0.37
N THR A 116 5.65 -5.88 0.39
CA THR A 116 6.62 -5.49 1.42
C THR A 116 6.49 -6.44 2.61
N LYS A 117 7.62 -6.94 3.10
CA LYS A 117 7.68 -7.88 4.22
C LYS A 117 8.47 -7.26 5.35
N VAL A 118 7.92 -7.31 6.55
CA VAL A 118 8.52 -6.70 7.74
C VAL A 118 8.47 -7.70 8.89
N ILE A 119 9.61 -7.92 9.53
CA ILE A 119 9.67 -8.45 10.89
C ILE A 119 9.91 -7.25 11.80
N PHE A 120 9.02 -7.04 12.76
CA PHE A 120 9.21 -6.11 13.86
C PHE A 120 9.44 -6.93 15.13
N HIS A 121 10.70 -7.17 15.45
CA HIS A 121 11.10 -8.04 16.55
C HIS A 121 11.19 -7.24 17.85
N ILE A 122 10.39 -7.61 18.85
CA ILE A 122 10.34 -6.98 20.17
C ILE A 122 11.04 -7.88 21.19
N ALA A 123 12.02 -7.33 21.92
CA ALA A 123 12.70 -8.06 23.00
C ALA A 123 13.30 -7.11 24.05
N ASP A 124 13.39 -7.64 25.27
CA ASP A 124 14.04 -7.02 26.43
C ASP A 124 15.39 -7.66 26.77
N HIS A 125 15.60 -8.95 26.47
CA HIS A 125 16.84 -9.70 26.73
C HIS A 125 17.53 -10.21 25.45
N PRO A 126 18.86 -10.42 25.47
CA PRO A 126 19.62 -10.88 24.31
C PRO A 126 19.40 -12.38 24.04
N CYS A 127 19.91 -12.86 22.91
CA CYS A 127 19.99 -14.28 22.61
C CYS A 127 21.14 -14.97 23.34
N HIS A 128 21.08 -16.29 23.45
CA HIS A 128 22.18 -17.09 23.97
C HIS A 128 23.49 -16.91 23.19
N GLY A 129 24.59 -17.04 23.92
CA GLY A 129 25.95 -16.94 23.42
C GLY A 129 26.64 -15.70 23.98
N LYS A 130 27.81 -15.90 24.59
CA LYS A 130 28.61 -14.83 25.24
C LYS A 130 28.98 -13.66 24.33
N ILE A 131 28.94 -13.86 23.02
CA ILE A 131 29.24 -12.80 22.05
C ILE A 131 28.10 -11.78 21.89
N TYR A 132 26.89 -12.12 22.33
CA TYR A 132 25.67 -11.31 22.14
C TYR A 132 25.30 -10.46 23.36
N HIS A 133 26.09 -10.52 24.44
CA HIS A 133 25.93 -9.68 25.63
C HIS A 133 27.28 -9.17 26.13
N THR A 134 27.28 -8.06 26.88
CA THR A 134 28.51 -7.38 27.30
C THR A 134 29.17 -8.05 28.50
N ASN A 135 30.48 -7.81 28.65
CA ASN A 135 31.18 -8.13 29.91
C ASN A 135 30.50 -7.37 31.06
N GLY A 136 29.98 -8.10 32.05
CA GLY A 136 29.20 -7.52 33.15
C GLY A 136 27.68 -7.66 33.00
N TYR A 137 27.20 -8.39 31.97
CA TYR A 137 25.80 -8.83 31.90
C TYR A 137 25.42 -9.55 33.22
N PRO A 138 24.39 -9.06 33.94
CA PRO A 138 24.15 -9.49 35.31
C PRO A 138 23.44 -10.85 35.42
N HIS A 139 23.08 -11.46 34.28
CA HIS A 139 22.26 -12.67 34.24
C HIS A 139 23.03 -13.85 33.65
N ARG A 140 22.65 -15.06 34.08
CA ARG A 140 23.35 -16.27 33.69
C ARG A 140 22.94 -16.67 32.28
N ASP A 141 23.93 -17.02 31.47
CA ASP A 141 23.70 -17.65 30.16
C ASP A 141 23.87 -19.17 30.31
N HIS A 142 22.78 -19.91 30.15
CA HIS A 142 22.78 -21.38 30.17
C HIS A 142 23.42 -22.00 28.93
N TYR A 143 23.51 -21.24 27.84
CA TYR A 143 24.08 -21.66 26.57
C TYR A 143 25.16 -20.67 26.11
N PRO A 144 26.26 -20.52 26.87
CA PRO A 144 27.28 -19.51 26.60
C PRO A 144 28.06 -19.73 25.30
N GLY A 145 28.01 -20.95 24.75
CA GLY A 145 28.57 -21.31 23.45
C GLY A 145 27.70 -20.92 22.26
N GLY A 146 26.51 -20.36 22.50
CA GLY A 146 25.51 -20.05 21.47
C GLY A 146 24.37 -21.08 21.46
N ASP A 147 23.54 -20.99 20.43
CA ASP A 147 22.34 -21.81 20.27
C ASP A 147 22.65 -23.33 20.27
N PRO A 148 22.03 -24.14 21.16
CA PRO A 148 22.29 -25.57 21.28
C PRO A 148 21.83 -26.41 20.07
N ASN A 149 20.94 -25.88 19.23
CA ASN A 149 20.49 -26.52 17.99
C ASN A 149 21.39 -26.18 16.79
N GLY A 150 22.47 -25.41 16.99
CA GLY A 150 23.44 -25.07 15.95
C GLY A 150 22.98 -23.99 14.98
N ARG A 151 21.93 -23.24 15.33
CA ARG A 151 21.48 -22.08 14.54
C ARG A 151 22.48 -20.94 14.69
N THR A 152 22.68 -20.19 13.61
CA THR A 152 23.61 -19.05 13.60
C THR A 152 22.92 -17.80 13.07
N ALA A 153 23.38 -16.62 13.53
CA ALA A 153 22.90 -15.35 13.02
C ALA A 153 23.12 -15.26 11.51
N GLU A 154 24.26 -15.73 11.00
CA GLU A 154 24.59 -15.72 9.57
C GLU A 154 23.52 -16.44 8.75
N ASN A 155 23.14 -17.66 9.15
CA ASN A 155 22.16 -18.45 8.41
C ASN A 155 20.75 -17.83 8.46
N LEU A 156 20.34 -17.34 9.63
CA LEU A 156 19.03 -16.71 9.81
C LEU A 156 18.92 -15.39 9.02
N PHE A 157 19.90 -14.50 9.14
CA PHE A 157 19.88 -13.22 8.44
C PHE A 157 20.15 -13.36 6.93
N ASN A 158 20.90 -14.39 6.48
CA ASN A 158 20.92 -14.78 5.07
C ASN A 158 19.50 -15.09 4.57
N SER A 159 18.75 -15.91 5.31
CA SER A 159 17.38 -16.30 4.94
C SER A 159 16.41 -15.12 4.92
N ILE A 160 16.54 -14.19 5.87
CA ILE A 160 15.80 -12.91 5.89
C ILE A 160 16.07 -12.12 4.60
N ARG A 161 17.34 -11.97 4.22
CA ARG A 161 17.75 -11.25 2.99
C ARG A 161 17.22 -11.92 1.72
N GLU A 162 17.37 -13.24 1.61
CA GLU A 162 16.91 -14.00 0.44
C GLU A 162 15.39 -13.90 0.24
N LYS A 163 14.63 -13.89 1.35
CA LYS A 163 13.19 -13.67 1.33
C LYS A 163 12.81 -12.19 1.13
N GLY A 164 13.77 -11.26 1.17
CA GLY A 164 13.54 -9.82 1.09
C GLY A 164 12.70 -9.29 2.25
N ILE A 165 12.88 -9.88 3.44
CA ILE A 165 12.23 -9.43 4.66
C ILE A 165 13.05 -8.29 5.25
N GLN A 166 12.41 -7.18 5.56
CA GLN A 166 13.03 -6.08 6.28
C GLN A 166 12.90 -6.32 7.78
N TYR A 167 14.04 -6.27 8.46
CA TYR A 167 14.13 -6.57 9.88
C TYR A 167 14.29 -5.27 10.68
N HIS A 168 13.35 -5.02 11.57
CA HIS A 168 13.36 -3.89 12.51
C HIS A 168 13.30 -4.43 13.93
N PHE A 169 13.89 -3.70 14.87
CA PHE A 169 13.97 -4.13 16.26
C PHE A 169 13.31 -3.12 17.20
N GLY A 170 12.36 -3.58 18.00
CA GLY A 170 11.78 -2.88 19.14
C GLY A 170 12.52 -3.27 20.42
N LYS A 171 13.37 -2.38 20.90
CA LYS A 171 14.18 -2.55 22.10
C LYS A 171 13.41 -2.09 23.34
N ILE A 172 13.36 -2.94 24.37
CA ILE A 172 12.80 -2.59 25.69
C ILE A 172 13.90 -2.22 26.70
N THR A 173 15.04 -2.92 26.67
CA THR A 173 16.18 -2.66 27.58
C THR A 173 17.50 -2.61 26.83
N SER A 174 18.54 -2.04 27.46
CA SER A 174 19.92 -2.01 26.93
C SER A 174 20.61 -3.36 26.85
N TYR A 175 20.05 -4.43 27.42
CA TYR A 175 20.69 -5.75 27.38
C TYR A 175 20.79 -6.33 25.96
N THR A 176 19.93 -5.89 25.05
CA THR A 176 19.92 -6.31 23.65
C THR A 176 20.94 -5.56 22.77
N ASP A 177 21.61 -4.52 23.28
CA ASP A 177 22.45 -3.64 22.45
C ASP A 177 23.59 -4.39 21.76
N LYS A 178 24.29 -5.27 22.50
CA LYS A 178 25.37 -6.05 21.92
C LYS A 178 24.86 -7.07 20.90
N MET A 179 23.71 -7.69 21.17
CA MET A 179 23.07 -8.59 20.22
C MET A 179 22.74 -7.88 18.90
N ILE A 180 22.17 -6.68 18.96
CA ILE A 180 21.79 -5.91 17.78
C ILE A 180 23.03 -5.42 17.00
N GLU A 181 24.11 -5.05 17.69
CA GLU A 181 25.40 -4.74 17.06
C GLU A 181 25.91 -5.94 16.23
N MET A 182 25.90 -7.14 16.82
CA MET A 182 26.32 -8.37 16.14
C MET A 182 25.40 -8.72 14.97
N PHE A 183 24.08 -8.56 15.13
CA PHE A 183 23.13 -8.80 14.03
C PHE A 183 23.33 -7.80 12.88
N SER A 184 23.59 -6.53 13.19
CA SER A 184 23.86 -5.50 12.17
C SER A 184 25.14 -5.81 11.38
N ALA A 185 26.19 -6.30 12.06
CA ALA A 185 27.42 -6.75 11.40
C ALA A 185 27.16 -7.90 10.42
N VAL A 186 26.34 -8.88 10.81
CA VAL A 186 25.94 -10.01 9.94
C VAL A 186 25.08 -9.55 8.77
N MET A 187 24.16 -8.60 9.00
CA MET A 187 23.32 -8.04 7.94
C MET A 187 24.12 -7.22 6.92
N GLY A 188 25.27 -6.67 7.31
CA GLY A 188 26.07 -5.75 6.49
C GLY A 188 25.48 -4.34 6.41
N SER A 189 24.50 -4.04 7.28
CA SER A 189 23.82 -2.76 7.38
C SER A 189 23.27 -2.58 8.78
N GLU A 190 23.17 -1.33 9.25
CA GLU A 190 22.56 -1.01 10.53
C GLU A 190 21.10 -1.48 10.60
N ILE A 191 20.74 -2.19 11.66
CA ILE A 191 19.35 -2.52 11.98
C ILE A 191 18.66 -1.28 12.53
N ILE A 192 17.52 -0.92 11.95
CA ILE A 192 16.71 0.18 12.48
C ILE A 192 16.09 -0.25 13.80
N MET A 193 16.50 0.41 14.86
CA MET A 193 16.05 0.18 16.22
C MET A 193 15.02 1.24 16.65
N TYR A 194 14.09 0.81 17.48
CA TYR A 194 13.10 1.66 18.12
C TYR A 194 13.10 1.38 19.62
N ASP A 195 13.29 2.42 20.44
CA ASP A 195 12.97 2.32 21.87
C ASP A 195 11.45 2.24 22.02
N ILE A 196 10.99 1.14 22.62
CA ILE A 196 9.57 0.83 22.84
C ILE A 196 9.26 0.53 24.31
N LYS A 197 10.09 1.05 25.23
CA LYS A 197 9.84 0.95 26.67
C LYS A 197 8.46 1.51 27.04
N GLU A 198 8.06 2.59 26.38
CA GLU A 198 6.74 3.22 26.53
C GLU A 198 5.76 2.67 25.48
N VAL A 199 4.80 1.86 25.93
CA VAL A 199 3.82 1.17 25.08
C VAL A 199 3.01 2.13 24.22
N ASP A 200 2.72 3.33 24.72
CA ASP A 200 1.94 4.34 24.00
C ASP A 200 2.60 4.77 22.68
N THR A 201 3.93 4.61 22.56
CA THR A 201 4.68 4.96 21.34
C THR A 201 4.79 3.81 20.35
N LEU A 202 4.40 2.58 20.73
CA LEU A 202 4.60 1.38 19.92
C LEU A 202 3.94 1.49 18.55
N THR A 203 2.72 2.03 18.49
CA THR A 203 1.98 2.22 17.23
C THR A 203 2.79 3.08 16.26
N ASP A 204 3.34 4.21 16.71
CA ASP A 204 4.15 5.10 15.87
C ASP A 204 5.42 4.42 15.37
N LYS A 205 6.07 3.61 16.21
CA LYS A 205 7.29 2.88 15.83
C LYS A 205 7.01 1.79 14.81
N VAL A 206 5.91 1.05 14.98
CA VAL A 206 5.47 0.03 14.02
C VAL A 206 5.08 0.70 12.69
N VAL A 207 4.31 1.78 12.72
CA VAL A 207 3.94 2.55 11.52
C VAL A 207 5.18 3.10 10.80
N SER A 208 6.16 3.63 11.55
CA SER A 208 7.44 4.08 11.00
C SER A 208 8.19 2.94 10.30
N SER A 209 8.26 1.76 10.92
CA SER A 209 8.93 0.59 10.33
C SER A 209 8.31 0.18 8.99
N VAL A 210 6.98 0.12 8.93
CA VAL A 210 6.25 -0.22 7.70
C VAL A 210 6.41 0.88 6.64
N SER A 211 6.43 2.15 7.05
CA SER A 211 6.61 3.29 6.13
C SER A 211 8.00 3.30 5.49
N ILE A 212 9.05 3.01 6.28
CA ILE A 212 10.41 2.84 5.75
C ILE A 212 10.44 1.62 4.82
N ALA A 213 9.85 0.51 5.25
CA ALA A 213 9.91 -0.72 4.50
C ALA A 213 9.25 -0.61 3.11
N THR A 214 8.08 0.02 3.06
CA THR A 214 7.36 0.29 1.81
C THR A 214 8.10 1.27 0.89
N SER A 215 8.92 2.15 1.45
CA SER A 215 9.76 3.07 0.66
C SER A 215 10.96 2.38 0.01
N VAL A 216 11.52 1.35 0.64
CA VAL A 216 12.69 0.61 0.13
C VAL A 216 12.29 -0.50 -0.85
N HIS A 217 11.14 -1.15 -0.65
CA HIS A 217 10.70 -2.30 -1.46
C HIS A 217 10.72 -2.08 -2.99
N PRO A 218 10.30 -0.92 -3.55
CA PRO A 218 10.32 -0.68 -4.98
C PRO A 218 11.73 -0.73 -5.59
N SER A 219 12.78 -0.41 -4.81
CA SER A 219 14.18 -0.43 -5.27
C SER A 219 14.70 -1.87 -5.48
N MET A 220 14.25 -2.82 -4.65
CA MET A 220 14.64 -4.23 -4.73
C MET A 220 13.90 -4.95 -5.87
N ALA A 221 12.65 -4.60 -6.13
CA ALA A 221 11.84 -5.18 -7.21
C ALA A 221 12.20 -4.65 -8.62
N ALA A 222 12.85 -3.48 -8.72
CA ALA A 222 13.17 -2.81 -9.97
C ALA A 222 14.12 -3.58 -10.91
N LYS A 223 14.83 -4.60 -10.43
CA LYS A 223 15.84 -5.34 -11.21
C LYS A 223 15.30 -6.25 -12.33
N ARG A 224 13.99 -6.26 -12.66
CA ARG A 224 13.41 -7.36 -13.49
C ARG A 224 12.53 -7.04 -14.70
N ALA A 225 12.28 -5.78 -15.08
CA ALA A 225 11.48 -5.50 -16.29
C ALA A 225 12.24 -4.64 -17.31
N ILE A 226 12.68 -5.25 -18.42
CA ILE A 226 13.16 -4.52 -19.60
C ILE A 226 11.91 -3.96 -20.31
N ILE A 227 11.56 -2.72 -20.01
CA ILE A 227 10.45 -2.00 -20.67
C ILE A 227 11.06 -1.14 -21.77
N LYS A 228 10.67 -1.39 -23.02
CA LYS A 228 11.07 -0.53 -24.15
C LYS A 228 10.56 0.89 -23.90
N THR A 229 11.45 1.87 -24.02
CA THR A 229 11.11 3.29 -23.89
C THR A 229 11.46 4.08 -25.14
N ASP A 230 10.72 5.16 -25.38
CA ASP A 230 11.01 6.13 -26.44
C ASP A 230 10.82 7.55 -25.91
N LYS A 231 11.91 8.32 -25.88
CA LYS A 231 11.91 9.70 -25.38
C LYS A 231 11.43 10.72 -26.41
N ALA A 232 11.30 10.34 -27.68
CA ALA A 232 10.87 11.24 -28.74
C ALA A 232 9.44 11.73 -28.48
N ILE A 233 9.22 13.04 -28.64
CA ILE A 233 7.89 13.63 -28.56
C ILE A 233 7.07 13.05 -29.72
N PRO A 234 5.87 12.48 -29.46
CA PRO A 234 5.08 11.84 -30.51
C PRO A 234 4.50 12.86 -31.50
N ASP A 235 4.33 12.42 -32.74
CA ASP A 235 3.54 13.15 -33.72
C ASP A 235 2.05 12.96 -33.40
N TRP A 236 1.48 13.95 -32.72
CA TRP A 236 0.09 13.94 -32.28
C TRP A 236 -0.92 13.79 -33.42
N SER A 237 -0.59 14.21 -34.65
CA SER A 237 -1.52 14.08 -35.79
C SER A 237 -1.80 12.62 -36.16
N LYS A 238 -0.90 11.70 -35.79
CA LYS A 238 -0.97 10.27 -36.11
C LYS A 238 -1.57 9.42 -35.00
N LEU A 239 -1.85 10.01 -33.83
CA LEU A 239 -2.34 9.27 -32.66
C LEU A 239 -3.87 9.31 -32.54
N THR A 240 -4.44 8.18 -32.14
CA THR A 240 -5.88 8.06 -31.87
C THR A 240 -6.31 8.98 -30.73
N ILE A 241 -7.44 9.67 -30.92
CA ILE A 241 -8.11 10.41 -29.85
C ILE A 241 -9.03 9.46 -29.10
N PHE A 242 -8.79 9.32 -27.80
CA PHE A 242 -9.65 8.58 -26.89
C PHE A 242 -10.60 9.54 -26.17
N THR A 243 -11.86 9.15 -26.04
CA THR A 243 -12.83 9.83 -25.18
C THR A 243 -12.89 9.13 -23.82
N GLY A 244 -12.95 9.91 -22.76
CA GLY A 244 -13.00 9.39 -21.40
C GLY A 244 -13.49 10.42 -20.39
N VAL A 245 -13.13 10.21 -19.13
CA VAL A 245 -13.39 11.15 -18.04
C VAL A 245 -12.16 11.31 -17.16
N PHE A 246 -12.00 12.51 -16.60
CA PHE A 246 -11.09 12.76 -15.49
C PHE A 246 -11.86 12.69 -14.17
N LEU A 247 -11.31 11.93 -13.23
CA LEU A 247 -11.79 11.77 -11.87
C LEU A 247 -10.80 12.48 -10.92
N SER A 248 -11.33 13.14 -9.90
CA SER A 248 -10.54 13.81 -8.86
C SER A 248 -11.38 13.93 -7.59
N TYR A 249 -10.76 14.34 -6.49
CA TYR A 249 -11.43 14.47 -5.20
C TYR A 249 -11.50 15.93 -4.74
N GLU A 250 -12.51 16.25 -3.94
CA GLU A 250 -12.54 17.48 -3.18
C GLU A 250 -11.39 17.52 -2.16
N MET A 251 -10.88 18.73 -1.90
CA MET A 251 -9.90 18.91 -0.83
C MET A 251 -10.60 18.79 0.53
N PRO A 252 -9.91 18.28 1.56
CA PRO A 252 -10.39 18.39 2.94
C PRO A 252 -10.74 19.83 3.30
N GLU A 253 -11.76 20.01 4.13
CA GLU A 253 -12.14 21.34 4.62
C GLU A 253 -11.20 21.75 5.76
N CYS A 254 -10.95 20.83 6.69
CA CYS A 254 -10.12 21.06 7.86
C CYS A 254 -9.05 19.97 8.06
N ILE A 255 -8.16 20.21 9.04
CA ILE A 255 -7.12 19.23 9.38
C ILE A 255 -7.71 18.04 10.13
N ASP A 256 -8.81 18.26 10.85
CA ASP A 256 -9.47 17.22 11.64
C ASP A 256 -10.07 16.16 10.70
N ASP A 257 -10.61 16.53 9.54
CA ASP A 257 -11.04 15.57 8.50
C ASP A 257 -9.92 14.60 8.08
N VAL A 258 -8.67 15.08 8.05
CA VAL A 258 -7.50 14.26 7.69
C VAL A 258 -7.09 13.37 8.86
N ILE A 259 -7.11 13.91 10.09
CA ILE A 259 -6.73 13.19 11.32
C ILE A 259 -7.74 12.07 11.62
N ASP A 260 -9.03 12.36 11.45
CA ASP A 260 -10.13 11.42 11.69
C ASP A 260 -10.30 10.39 10.57
N GLY A 261 -9.46 10.46 9.53
CA GLY A 261 -9.47 9.51 8.41
C GLY A 261 -10.74 9.58 7.57
N MET A 262 -11.36 10.76 7.47
CA MET A 262 -12.58 10.95 6.70
C MET A 262 -12.34 10.68 5.21
N LEU A 263 -13.26 9.95 4.59
CA LEU A 263 -13.19 9.66 3.15
C LEU A 263 -13.42 10.93 2.35
N LEU A 264 -12.55 11.18 1.35
CA LEU A 264 -12.71 12.31 0.45
C LEU A 264 -13.90 12.11 -0.48
N THR A 265 -14.64 13.18 -0.72
CA THR A 265 -15.75 13.20 -1.67
C THR A 265 -15.21 13.29 -3.11
N PRO A 266 -15.57 12.36 -4.02
CA PRO A 266 -15.22 12.47 -5.44
C PRO A 266 -15.92 13.67 -6.09
N LYS A 267 -15.19 14.38 -6.96
CA LYS A 267 -15.76 15.42 -7.82
C LYS A 267 -16.57 14.81 -8.95
N ASN A 268 -17.50 15.59 -9.49
CA ASN A 268 -18.19 15.23 -10.74
C ASN A 268 -17.16 14.97 -11.86
N PRO A 269 -17.23 13.81 -12.53
CA PRO A 269 -16.31 13.48 -13.60
C PRO A 269 -16.37 14.50 -14.75
N THR A 270 -15.22 14.98 -15.20
CA THR A 270 -15.15 15.89 -16.35
C THR A 270 -14.83 15.12 -17.62
N LYS A 271 -15.54 15.37 -18.72
CA LYS A 271 -15.25 14.74 -20.02
C LYS A 271 -13.80 14.98 -20.42
N ALA A 272 -13.19 14.00 -21.09
CA ALA A 272 -11.82 14.04 -21.55
C ALA A 272 -11.73 13.63 -23.02
N LYS A 273 -10.90 14.34 -23.80
CA LYS A 273 -10.47 13.95 -25.15
C LYS A 273 -8.94 13.93 -25.16
N VAL A 274 -8.36 12.75 -25.18
CA VAL A 274 -6.93 12.56 -24.93
C VAL A 274 -6.25 11.71 -26.01
N GLN A 275 -5.04 12.09 -26.37
CA GLN A 275 -4.13 11.28 -27.18
C GLN A 275 -3.02 10.76 -26.29
N ILE A 276 -2.57 9.53 -26.53
CA ILE A 276 -1.59 8.84 -25.68
C ILE A 276 -0.53 8.22 -26.58
N ALA A 277 0.75 8.45 -26.27
CA ALA A 277 1.84 7.80 -26.98
C ALA A 277 1.75 6.26 -26.87
N ASN A 278 2.10 5.56 -27.95
CA ASN A 278 2.06 4.10 -27.98
C ASN A 278 3.16 3.44 -27.14
N ILE A 279 4.28 4.14 -26.94
CA ILE A 279 5.46 3.66 -26.20
C ILE A 279 5.69 4.61 -25.02
N PRO A 280 5.94 4.11 -23.80
CA PRO A 280 6.27 4.97 -22.67
C PRO A 280 7.64 5.63 -22.88
N PHE A 281 7.82 6.86 -22.42
CA PHE A 281 9.12 7.54 -22.49
C PHE A 281 10.02 7.28 -21.27
N ALA A 282 9.42 6.81 -20.18
CA ALA A 282 10.12 6.43 -18.96
C ALA A 282 9.33 5.36 -18.21
N HIS A 283 9.98 4.69 -17.26
CA HIS A 283 9.31 3.85 -16.29
C HIS A 283 10.06 3.85 -14.95
N GLY A 284 9.34 3.61 -13.88
CA GLY A 284 9.90 3.23 -12.58
C GLY A 284 9.72 1.73 -12.33
N SER A 285 9.86 1.34 -11.07
CA SER A 285 9.55 -0.01 -10.57
C SER A 285 8.06 -0.35 -10.62
N GLU A 286 7.19 0.65 -10.47
CA GLU A 286 5.74 0.44 -10.39
C GLU A 286 4.96 0.90 -11.62
N ARG A 287 5.42 1.96 -12.29
CA ARG A 287 4.62 2.64 -13.31
C ARG A 287 5.43 2.93 -14.57
N LYS A 288 4.77 2.79 -15.72
CA LYS A 288 5.20 3.31 -17.01
C LYS A 288 4.70 4.75 -17.15
N VAL A 289 5.42 5.56 -17.91
CA VAL A 289 5.13 6.98 -18.10
C VAL A 289 5.04 7.26 -19.59
N PHE A 290 3.91 7.83 -20.02
CA PHE A 290 3.58 8.13 -21.41
C PHE A 290 3.43 9.63 -21.59
N TYR A 291 3.83 10.12 -22.78
CA TYR A 291 3.37 11.42 -23.25
C TYR A 291 1.88 11.31 -23.55
N GLY A 292 1.11 12.28 -23.10
CA GLY A 292 -0.28 12.47 -23.52
C GLY A 292 -0.55 13.91 -23.93
N ARG A 293 -1.65 14.11 -24.65
CA ARG A 293 -2.17 15.42 -25.01
C ARG A 293 -3.66 15.48 -24.72
N ASP A 294 -4.06 16.43 -23.88
CA ASP A 294 -5.45 16.72 -23.55
C ASP A 294 -5.99 17.81 -24.48
N SER A 295 -6.93 17.43 -25.34
CA SER A 295 -7.62 18.29 -26.31
C SER A 295 -9.08 18.52 -25.93
N THR A 296 -9.42 18.40 -24.64
CA THR A 296 -10.78 18.63 -24.13
C THR A 296 -11.21 20.08 -24.29
N ASN A 297 -10.28 21.00 -24.03
CA ASN A 297 -10.49 22.44 -24.20
C ASN A 297 -9.98 22.92 -25.56
N ASN A 298 -10.36 24.15 -25.94
CA ASN A 298 -9.98 24.77 -27.22
C ASN A 298 -8.46 24.90 -27.43
N ALA A 299 -7.68 24.87 -26.36
CA ALA A 299 -6.22 24.85 -26.39
C ALA A 299 -5.73 23.47 -25.88
N PRO A 300 -5.21 22.60 -26.77
CA PRO A 300 -4.62 21.34 -26.37
C PRO A 300 -3.43 21.54 -25.44
N THR A 301 -3.32 20.71 -24.41
CA THR A 301 -2.24 20.77 -23.42
C THR A 301 -1.51 19.44 -23.31
N ASP A 302 -0.18 19.50 -23.24
CA ASP A 302 0.63 18.31 -23.02
C ASP A 302 0.54 17.86 -21.55
N ILE A 303 0.39 16.56 -21.37
CA ILE A 303 0.18 15.91 -20.08
C ILE A 303 1.10 14.69 -19.95
N VAL A 304 1.36 14.29 -18.71
CA VAL A 304 2.07 13.07 -18.35
C VAL A 304 1.06 12.07 -17.82
N LEU A 305 0.99 10.91 -18.47
CA LEU A 305 0.11 9.81 -18.08
C LEU A 305 0.95 8.69 -17.50
N LYS A 306 0.63 8.24 -16.28
CA LYS A 306 1.31 7.10 -15.64
C LYS A 306 0.36 5.93 -15.46
N GLU A 307 0.86 4.73 -15.76
CA GLU A 307 0.11 3.48 -15.71
C GLU A 307 0.88 2.42 -14.92
N TYR A 308 0.22 1.70 -14.02
CA TYR A 308 0.84 0.60 -13.27
C TYR A 308 1.30 -0.55 -14.19
N ILE A 309 2.47 -1.12 -13.88
CA ILE A 309 3.08 -2.20 -14.67
C ILE A 309 2.32 -3.52 -14.51
N LYS A 310 1.91 -3.88 -13.29
CA LYS A 310 1.35 -5.22 -12.96
C LYS A 310 -0.15 -5.24 -12.66
N LYS A 311 -0.76 -4.13 -12.22
CA LYS A 311 -2.15 -4.10 -11.72
C LYS A 311 -2.85 -2.80 -12.14
N ASN A 312 -3.58 -2.83 -13.26
CA ASN A 312 -4.41 -1.70 -13.71
C ASN A 312 -5.82 -1.77 -13.09
N ALA A 313 -5.88 -1.76 -11.75
CA ALA A 313 -7.15 -1.76 -11.02
C ALA A 313 -7.55 -0.32 -10.69
N VAL A 314 -8.80 0.07 -10.97
CA VAL A 314 -9.34 1.42 -10.73
C VAL A 314 -9.05 1.91 -9.29
N ARG A 315 -9.25 1.03 -8.30
CA ARG A 315 -9.02 1.33 -6.88
C ARG A 315 -7.59 1.79 -6.58
N ALA A 316 -6.59 1.22 -7.26
CA ALA A 316 -5.19 1.61 -7.06
C ALA A 316 -4.90 3.04 -7.55
N TYR A 317 -5.69 3.56 -8.49
CA TYR A 317 -5.61 4.94 -8.94
C TYR A 317 -6.46 5.87 -8.06
N GLU A 318 -7.63 5.43 -7.61
CA GLU A 318 -8.49 6.14 -6.66
C GLU A 318 -7.73 6.44 -5.36
N SER A 319 -7.23 5.40 -4.68
CA SER A 319 -6.46 5.58 -3.43
C SER A 319 -5.21 6.44 -3.62
N ALA A 320 -4.49 6.27 -4.73
CA ALA A 320 -3.30 7.09 -5.01
C ALA A 320 -3.66 8.57 -5.26
N THR A 321 -4.86 8.85 -5.78
CA THR A 321 -5.34 10.21 -6.04
C THR A 321 -5.89 10.85 -4.77
N GLU A 322 -6.55 10.09 -3.91
CA GLU A 322 -6.95 10.52 -2.56
C GLU A 322 -5.73 10.93 -1.74
N MET A 323 -4.72 10.05 -1.64
CA MET A 323 -3.46 10.35 -0.93
C MET A 323 -2.78 11.61 -1.45
N GLN A 324 -2.73 11.79 -2.77
CA GLN A 324 -2.14 12.99 -3.38
C GLN A 324 -2.97 14.26 -3.14
N THR A 325 -4.29 14.13 -3.01
CA THR A 325 -5.18 15.24 -2.66
C THR A 325 -4.96 15.67 -1.21
N ILE A 326 -4.84 14.72 -0.28
CA ILE A 326 -4.49 14.98 1.12
C ILE A 326 -3.09 15.61 1.21
N ALA A 327 -2.09 15.06 0.52
CA ALA A 327 -0.74 15.62 0.52
C ALA A 327 -0.70 17.05 -0.04
N ALA A 328 -1.46 17.32 -1.11
CA ALA A 328 -1.60 18.68 -1.65
C ALA A 328 -2.25 19.64 -0.65
N TYR A 329 -3.28 19.18 0.06
CA TYR A 329 -3.91 19.95 1.13
C TYR A 329 -2.93 20.26 2.25
N LEU A 330 -2.24 19.26 2.79
CA LEU A 330 -1.24 19.43 3.86
C LEU A 330 -0.11 20.38 3.45
N ALA A 331 0.41 20.25 2.22
CA ALA A 331 1.40 21.16 1.67
C ALA A 331 0.88 22.60 1.60
N SER A 332 -0.37 22.80 1.18
CA SER A 332 -0.98 24.14 1.14
C SER A 332 -1.11 24.76 2.53
N ARG A 333 -1.51 23.96 3.54
CA ARG A 333 -1.62 24.41 4.94
C ARG A 333 -0.25 24.71 5.53
N PHE A 334 0.75 23.89 5.22
CA PHE A 334 2.14 24.12 5.61
C PHE A 334 2.68 25.44 5.05
N ASN A 335 2.50 25.69 3.74
CA ASN A 335 2.96 26.92 3.10
C ASN A 335 2.34 28.17 3.75
N VAL A 336 1.05 28.13 4.05
CA VAL A 336 0.35 29.25 4.69
C VAL A 336 0.87 29.51 6.11
N ARG A 337 1.16 28.46 6.89
CA ARG A 337 1.48 28.61 8.32
C ARG A 337 2.95 28.83 8.63
N LEU A 338 3.86 28.14 7.94
CA LEU A 338 5.29 28.12 8.27
C LEU A 338 6.11 29.09 7.41
N LEU A 339 5.89 29.13 6.09
CA LEU A 339 6.72 29.97 5.20
C LEU A 339 6.50 31.47 5.46
N LYS A 340 5.25 31.91 5.61
CA LYS A 340 4.93 33.31 5.88
C LYS A 340 5.35 33.80 7.27
N LYS A 341 5.36 32.92 8.29
CA LYS A 341 5.79 33.28 9.65
C LYS A 341 7.30 33.21 9.84
N ALA A 342 7.99 32.33 9.10
CA ALA A 342 9.43 32.15 9.20
C ALA A 342 10.23 32.95 8.15
N GLY A 343 9.57 33.76 7.32
CA GLY A 343 10.23 34.56 6.28
C GLY A 343 10.84 33.74 5.14
N ILE A 344 10.38 32.50 4.95
CA ILE A 344 10.88 31.60 3.90
C ILE A 344 10.09 31.87 2.61
N LEU A 345 10.81 32.11 1.51
CA LEU A 345 10.26 32.55 0.23
C LEU A 345 9.90 31.40 -0.75
N TYR A 346 10.02 30.14 -0.33
CA TYR A 346 9.87 28.98 -1.20
C TYR A 346 8.62 28.17 -0.88
N ASP A 347 7.60 28.25 -1.74
CA ASP A 347 6.38 27.45 -1.62
C ASP A 347 6.60 25.98 -1.99
N ILE A 348 6.14 25.06 -1.14
CA ILE A 348 6.02 23.65 -1.51
C ILE A 348 4.88 23.52 -2.51
N LYS A 349 5.21 23.36 -3.79
CA LYS A 349 4.22 23.09 -4.84
C LYS A 349 3.92 21.59 -4.88
N PHE A 350 2.66 21.22 -4.70
CA PHE A 350 2.21 19.84 -4.91
C PHE A 350 1.43 19.76 -6.23
N LEU A 351 1.73 18.73 -7.03
CA LEU A 351 1.03 18.53 -8.29
C LEU A 351 -0.38 18.00 -8.02
N LYS A 352 -1.40 18.72 -8.50
CA LYS A 352 -2.77 18.19 -8.54
C LYS A 352 -2.81 17.04 -9.55
N VAL A 353 -3.29 15.89 -9.10
CA VAL A 353 -3.37 14.67 -9.93
C VAL A 353 -4.82 14.29 -10.10
N GLN A 354 -5.13 13.83 -11.31
CA GLN A 354 -6.43 13.32 -11.69
C GLN A 354 -6.25 11.88 -12.20
N VAL A 355 -7.30 11.07 -12.14
CA VAL A 355 -7.34 9.77 -12.82
C VAL A 355 -8.04 9.96 -14.15
N LEU A 356 -7.36 9.62 -15.23
CA LEU A 356 -7.97 9.45 -16.54
C LEU A 356 -8.55 8.04 -16.63
N SER A 357 -9.83 7.93 -16.95
CA SER A 357 -10.49 6.69 -17.35
C SER A 357 -10.90 6.80 -18.81
N ILE A 358 -10.31 5.97 -19.67
CA ILE A 358 -10.68 5.86 -21.08
C ILE A 358 -11.25 4.48 -21.37
N GLN A 359 -12.32 4.44 -22.16
CA GLN A 359 -12.89 3.20 -22.62
C GLN A 359 -12.13 2.73 -23.87
N ILE A 360 -11.52 1.55 -23.81
CA ILE A 360 -10.82 0.96 -24.96
C ILE A 360 -11.76 0.04 -25.73
N LYS A 361 -12.58 -0.73 -24.99
CA LYS A 361 -13.64 -1.58 -25.54
C LYS A 361 -14.90 -1.47 -24.68
N PRO A 362 -16.08 -1.86 -25.18
CA PRO A 362 -17.26 -2.01 -24.33
C PRO A 362 -16.94 -2.85 -23.08
N GLY A 363 -17.15 -2.27 -21.89
CA GLY A 363 -16.82 -2.91 -20.60
C GLY A 363 -15.34 -2.92 -20.19
N GLU A 364 -14.40 -2.46 -21.02
CA GLU A 364 -12.96 -2.47 -20.75
C GLU A 364 -12.41 -1.03 -20.68
N ASN A 365 -12.14 -0.58 -19.45
CA ASN A 365 -11.56 0.73 -19.19
C ASN A 365 -10.07 0.62 -18.88
N ARG A 366 -9.28 1.57 -19.41
CA ARG A 366 -7.89 1.79 -19.04
C ARG A 366 -7.80 3.03 -18.16
N PHE A 367 -7.12 2.86 -17.02
CA PHE A 367 -6.91 3.92 -16.05
C PHE A 367 -5.45 4.39 -16.06
N MET A 368 -5.26 5.70 -15.94
CA MET A 368 -3.94 6.31 -15.86
C MET A 368 -3.98 7.52 -14.92
N SER A 369 -2.96 7.72 -14.10
CA SER A 369 -2.83 8.99 -13.37
C SER A 369 -2.33 10.08 -14.31
N CYS A 370 -3.02 11.21 -14.38
CA CYS A 370 -2.73 12.35 -15.23
C CYS A 370 -2.09 13.49 -14.41
N LYS A 371 -1.01 14.06 -14.95
CA LYS A 371 -0.40 15.31 -14.46
C LYS A 371 -0.20 16.25 -15.64
N ARG A 372 -0.43 17.56 -15.45
CA ARG A 372 -0.07 18.53 -16.49
C ARG A 372 1.45 18.66 -16.60
N PHE A 373 1.94 18.83 -17.82
CA PHE A 373 3.32 19.21 -18.07
C PHE A 373 3.45 20.69 -17.66
N TYR A 374 4.08 20.96 -16.52
CA TYR A 374 4.61 22.29 -16.28
C TYR A 374 5.94 22.32 -17.04
N GLY A 375 5.94 22.92 -18.22
CA GLY A 375 7.17 23.13 -18.98
C GLY A 375 8.19 23.87 -18.13
N THR A 376 9.42 23.34 -18.09
CA THR A 376 10.66 24.01 -17.69
C THR A 376 10.55 24.97 -16.50
N ASP A 377 10.61 24.42 -15.29
CA ASP A 377 11.15 25.07 -14.10
C ASP A 377 11.65 23.96 -13.16
N CYS A 378 12.79 23.38 -13.53
CA CYS A 378 13.67 22.65 -12.63
C CYS A 378 14.95 23.45 -12.49
#